data_AF-M4RAC8-F1
#
_entry.id   AF-M4RAC8-F1
#
_cell.length_a   1.000
_cell.length_b   1.000
_cell.length_c   1.000
_cell.angle_alpha   90.00
_cell.angle_beta   90.00
_cell.angle_gamma   90.00
#
_symmetry.space_group_name_H-M   'P 1'
#
loop_
_entity.id
_entity.type
_entity.pdbx_description
1 polymer ?
#
loop_
_entity_poly.entity_id
_entity_poly.type
_entity_poly.pdbx_seq_one_letter_code
_entity_poly.pdbx_strand_id
1 'polypeptide(L)'
;MTATNASRPAGDGSHRATTGAVKKPGIKAQNTKAQSILSFGDADSTGTSADAAPTANIAQTMPPMDAAQPAPPEPCRVPPVELEEHYWTPSDDGYYSRTARRKASGTYYSTRPARIAAIGLTIPSDLAADLDEATQQLVAFDSRAAERFSAGGRTLGPLSAVLLRTESTSSSRIENLTVGARRLARESLDGSQGGNAALVVGNVRAMETALEFARNLNEANILAMHSALLGGSDEWKDRAGRYRDQLVWVGVSSAGPRGASHVAPQPDQVPDCMADLVAFIDRDDLPILAQCAIAHAQFETIHPFIDGNGRVGRALIHAMLRGKGLTPTMTPPVSAGILHDTERYFDALTAYREGDARPILECFSSAARYAAHTGTELIDTLSAILDDDADRLHGLPLRRNALGWRLLPLVVEQPVVNVPYVARVLGVSAASATRAVDQLQRAGVLVEVSGGKRGRVWEERRVLDALDEYAEMIRRQ
;
A
#
# COMPACT_ATOMS: atom_id res chain seq x y z
N MET A 1 1.32 -65.37 -12.03
CA MET A 1 2.08 -66.60 -12.35
C MET A 1 3.36 -66.20 -13.04
N THR A 2 4.49 -66.80 -12.61
CA THR A 2 5.82 -66.91 -13.28
C THR A 2 6.54 -65.61 -13.63
N ALA A 3 7.55 -65.10 -12.90
CA ALA A 3 8.84 -65.63 -12.43
C ALA A 3 9.99 -65.63 -13.48
N THR A 4 11.11 -64.99 -13.07
CA THR A 4 12.54 -65.32 -13.37
C THR A 4 13.02 -65.15 -14.83
N ASN A 5 14.27 -64.81 -15.16
CA ASN A 5 15.55 -65.17 -14.53
C ASN A 5 16.70 -64.23 -14.98
N ALA A 6 17.78 -64.29 -14.20
CA ALA A 6 19.04 -63.54 -14.30
C ALA A 6 19.96 -63.98 -15.45
N SER A 7 20.97 -63.16 -15.76
CA SER A 7 22.31 -63.62 -16.20
C SER A 7 23.37 -62.50 -16.08
N ARG A 8 24.40 -62.79 -15.30
CA ARG A 8 25.75 -62.16 -15.32
C ARG A 8 26.69 -63.11 -16.07
N PRO A 9 27.77 -62.61 -16.68
CA PRO A 9 29.09 -62.92 -16.11
C PRO A 9 30.10 -61.76 -16.14
N ALA A 10 31.23 -62.01 -15.48
CA ALA A 10 32.32 -61.11 -15.11
C ALA A 10 33.31 -60.76 -16.24
N GLY A 11 34.04 -59.65 -16.07
CA GLY A 11 35.21 -59.26 -16.85
C GLY A 11 35.91 -58.03 -16.25
N ASP A 12 37.15 -58.24 -15.82
CA ASP A 12 38.09 -57.36 -15.10
C ASP A 12 38.62 -56.17 -15.93
N GLY A 13 39.15 -55.14 -15.26
CA GLY A 13 40.17 -54.27 -15.84
C GLY A 13 39.97 -52.76 -15.72
N SER A 14 40.48 -52.20 -14.62
CA SER A 14 41.04 -50.83 -14.49
C SER A 14 40.19 -49.62 -14.89
N HIS A 15 39.93 -48.69 -13.96
CA HIS A 15 40.24 -47.27 -14.15
C HIS A 15 40.00 -46.43 -12.88
N ARG A 16 41.09 -45.76 -12.46
CA ARG A 16 41.17 -44.39 -11.92
C ARG A 16 40.09 -43.93 -10.92
N ALA A 17 40.52 -43.78 -9.67
CA ALA A 17 39.87 -42.93 -8.69
C ALA A 17 39.85 -41.46 -9.16
N THR A 18 38.64 -40.90 -9.31
CA THR A 18 38.41 -39.46 -9.31
C THR A 18 37.29 -39.16 -8.32
N THR A 19 37.66 -38.49 -7.24
CA THR A 19 36.76 -37.91 -6.24
C THR A 19 35.91 -36.81 -6.90
N GLY A 20 34.66 -37.15 -7.22
CA GLY A 20 33.65 -36.18 -7.67
C GLY A 20 33.06 -35.44 -6.47
N ALA A 21 33.55 -34.23 -6.22
CA ALA A 21 32.90 -33.30 -5.31
C ALA A 21 31.54 -32.90 -5.88
N VAL A 22 30.46 -33.23 -5.16
CA VAL A 22 29.09 -32.82 -5.47
C VAL A 22 29.01 -31.30 -5.36
N LYS A 23 28.88 -30.62 -6.50
CA LYS A 23 28.56 -29.20 -6.59
C LYS A 23 27.12 -29.01 -6.10
N LYS A 24 26.93 -28.46 -4.89
CA LYS A 24 25.64 -27.90 -4.47
C LYS A 24 25.29 -26.71 -5.38
N PRO A 25 24.03 -26.52 -5.82
CA PRO A 25 23.65 -25.39 -6.64
C PRO A 25 23.84 -24.10 -5.84
N GLY A 26 24.55 -23.13 -6.42
CA GLY A 26 24.75 -21.81 -5.84
C GLY A 26 23.43 -21.06 -5.72
N ILE A 27 23.14 -20.60 -4.50
CA ILE A 27 22.01 -19.74 -4.16
C ILE A 27 22.24 -18.39 -4.84
N LYS A 28 21.29 -17.95 -5.68
CA LYS A 28 21.27 -16.60 -6.24
C LYS A 28 20.79 -15.63 -5.16
N ALA A 29 21.71 -14.91 -4.53
CA ALA A 29 21.38 -13.77 -3.70
C ALA A 29 21.15 -12.55 -4.63
N GLN A 30 19.89 -12.23 -4.89
CA GLN A 30 19.52 -10.90 -5.39
C GLN A 30 18.96 -10.14 -4.19
N ASN A 31 19.77 -9.24 -3.63
CA ASN A 31 19.28 -8.29 -2.64
C ASN A 31 18.42 -7.27 -3.38
N THR A 32 17.11 -7.33 -3.16
CA THR A 32 16.16 -6.36 -3.66
C THR A 32 16.48 -5.01 -3.05
N LYS A 33 16.65 -4.02 -3.93
CA LYS A 33 16.84 -2.62 -3.56
C LYS A 33 15.52 -2.12 -2.99
N ALA A 34 15.40 -1.98 -1.66
CA ALA A 34 14.36 -1.12 -1.10
C ALA A 34 14.64 0.30 -1.59
N GLN A 35 13.88 0.77 -2.59
CA GLN A 35 14.06 2.09 -3.18
C GLN A 35 13.40 3.14 -2.30
N SER A 36 14.15 3.64 -1.33
CA SER A 36 13.89 4.92 -0.67
C SER A 36 15.24 5.64 -0.56
N ILE A 37 15.54 6.46 -1.58
CA ILE A 37 16.74 7.29 -1.64
C ILE A 37 16.29 8.74 -1.43
N LEU A 38 16.37 9.22 -0.19
CA LEU A 38 16.47 10.65 0.09
C LEU A 38 17.97 10.98 0.14
N SER A 39 18.43 11.84 -0.77
CA SER A 39 19.76 12.43 -0.78
C SER A 39 19.61 13.87 -1.24
N PHE A 40 19.49 14.80 -0.30
CA PHE A 40 19.54 16.23 -0.59
C PHE A 40 21.00 16.69 -0.70
N GLY A 41 21.27 17.49 -1.74
CA GLY A 41 22.54 18.17 -1.95
C GLY A 41 22.54 19.54 -1.30
N ASP A 42 23.61 19.83 -0.57
CA ASP A 42 23.90 21.12 0.06
C ASP A 42 23.96 22.25 -0.98
N ALA A 43 23.30 23.38 -0.68
CA ALA A 43 23.47 24.63 -1.38
C ALA A 43 24.13 25.64 -0.43
N ASP A 44 25.42 25.86 -0.63
CA ASP A 44 26.17 27.01 -0.11
C ASP A 44 25.57 28.31 -0.66
N SER A 45 25.28 29.27 0.23
CA SER A 45 25.15 30.67 -0.16
C SER A 45 25.83 31.58 0.86
N THR A 46 27.05 31.98 0.53
CA THR A 46 27.74 33.15 1.11
C THR A 46 27.24 34.42 0.42
N GLY A 47 26.83 35.43 1.19
CA GLY A 47 26.48 36.75 0.65
C GLY A 47 26.39 37.81 1.74
N THR A 48 27.38 38.70 1.78
CA THR A 48 27.69 39.68 2.82
C THR A 48 26.97 41.03 2.61
N SER A 49 26.54 41.62 3.74
CA SER A 49 26.21 43.01 4.11
C SER A 49 25.99 44.13 3.08
N ALA A 50 25.00 44.99 3.36
CA ALA A 50 25.17 46.45 3.30
C ALA A 50 24.20 47.19 4.25
N ASP A 51 24.77 48.13 5.01
CA ASP A 51 24.18 49.05 5.99
C ASP A 51 23.21 50.10 5.42
N ALA A 52 22.22 50.51 6.23
CA ALA A 52 21.80 51.91 6.37
C ALA A 52 21.03 52.13 7.69
N ALA A 53 21.43 53.14 8.45
CA ALA A 53 21.04 53.45 9.84
C ALA A 53 19.83 54.46 9.92
N PRO A 54 19.39 54.95 11.09
CA PRO A 54 18.02 54.79 11.55
C PRO A 54 17.23 56.11 11.59
N THR A 55 15.89 56.03 11.68
CA THR A 55 15.06 57.18 12.08
C THR A 55 14.25 56.83 13.30
N ALA A 56 14.57 57.49 14.41
CA ALA A 56 13.93 57.34 15.70
C ALA A 56 12.47 57.81 15.63
N ASN A 57 11.55 56.95 16.05
CA ASN A 57 10.19 57.36 16.40
C ASN A 57 9.88 56.82 17.81
N ILE A 58 9.77 57.73 18.76
CA ILE A 58 9.51 57.44 20.16
C ILE A 58 8.02 57.19 20.32
N ALA A 59 7.59 55.97 20.04
CA ALA A 59 6.33 55.44 20.54
C ALA A 59 6.65 54.58 21.75
N GLN A 60 6.06 54.92 22.90
CA GLN A 60 6.08 54.07 24.10
C GLN A 60 5.43 52.73 23.75
N THR A 61 6.26 51.78 23.35
CA THR A 61 5.91 50.39 23.13
C THR A 61 6.00 49.72 24.48
N MET A 62 4.85 49.24 24.98
CA MET A 62 4.86 48.18 25.99
C MET A 62 5.76 47.06 25.46
N PRO A 63 6.60 46.43 26.29
CA PRO A 63 7.42 45.32 25.82
C PRO A 63 6.48 44.30 25.17
N PRO A 64 6.81 43.76 23.98
CA PRO A 64 6.06 42.65 23.46
C PRO A 64 6.05 41.60 24.56
N MET A 65 4.86 41.21 25.02
CA MET A 65 4.72 39.95 25.71
C MET A 65 5.29 38.94 24.73
N ASP A 66 6.48 38.43 25.07
CA ASP A 66 7.11 37.33 24.38
C ASP A 66 6.01 36.26 24.29
N ALA A 67 5.46 36.07 23.10
CA ALA A 67 4.52 34.99 22.85
C ALA A 67 5.37 33.75 23.01
N ALA A 68 5.44 33.25 24.25
CA ALA A 68 6.23 32.10 24.62
C ALA A 68 5.92 31.04 23.57
N GLN A 69 6.95 30.71 22.79
CA GLN A 69 6.84 29.71 21.75
C GLN A 69 6.20 28.49 22.42
N PRO A 70 5.05 27.99 21.91
CA PRO A 70 4.34 26.94 22.60
C PRO A 70 5.32 25.80 22.85
N ALA A 71 5.39 25.32 24.09
CA ALA A 71 6.28 24.24 24.46
C ALA A 71 6.11 23.09 23.46
N PRO A 72 7.20 22.41 23.05
CA PRO A 72 7.09 21.31 22.12
C PRO A 72 6.08 20.28 22.67
N PRO A 73 5.23 19.73 21.80
CA PRO A 73 4.16 18.83 22.23
C PRO A 73 4.72 17.64 23.02
N GLU A 74 3.98 17.19 24.03
CA GLU A 74 4.41 16.09 24.90
C GLU A 74 4.50 14.77 24.10
N PRO A 75 5.62 14.03 24.19
CA PRO A 75 5.80 12.78 23.44
C PRO A 75 4.83 11.69 23.91
N CYS A 76 4.43 10.80 23.00
CA CYS A 76 3.65 9.61 23.35
C CYS A 76 4.59 8.42 23.48
N ARG A 77 5.01 8.11 24.70
CA ARG A 77 6.09 7.14 24.94
C ARG A 77 5.67 5.70 24.63
N VAL A 78 6.51 5.01 23.87
CA VAL A 78 6.47 3.56 23.66
C VAL A 78 7.86 2.97 23.93
N PRO A 79 7.98 1.67 24.23
CA PRO A 79 9.31 1.06 24.37
C PRO A 79 10.13 1.23 23.08
N PRO A 80 11.35 1.80 23.14
CA PRO A 80 12.20 1.95 21.98
C PRO A 80 12.73 0.59 21.52
N VAL A 81 13.19 0.53 20.28
CA VAL A 81 13.89 -0.65 19.78
C VAL A 81 15.26 -0.81 20.42
N GLU A 82 15.70 -2.05 20.59
CA GLU A 82 17.08 -2.35 20.95
C GLU A 82 17.94 -2.55 19.69
N LEU A 83 19.25 -2.41 19.83
CA LEU A 83 20.21 -2.66 18.75
C LEU A 83 21.05 -3.90 19.07
N GLU A 84 21.16 -4.80 18.10
CA GLU A 84 21.98 -6.00 18.17
C GLU A 84 23.18 -5.85 17.23
N GLU A 85 24.39 -6.06 17.74
CA GLU A 85 25.63 -5.93 16.97
C GLU A 85 25.91 -7.20 16.14
N HIS A 86 26.25 -7.01 14.87
CA HIS A 86 26.61 -8.07 13.95
C HIS A 86 27.76 -7.66 13.03
N TYR A 87 28.32 -8.62 12.28
CA TYR A 87 29.37 -8.38 11.30
C TYR A 87 28.93 -8.81 9.90
N TRP A 88 29.02 -7.90 8.93
CA TRP A 88 28.66 -8.18 7.54
C TRP A 88 29.91 -8.47 6.70
N THR A 89 29.81 -9.49 5.85
CA THR A 89 30.78 -9.76 4.78
C THR A 89 30.04 -10.03 3.48
N PRO A 90 30.15 -9.17 2.45
CA PRO A 90 29.47 -9.38 1.18
C PRO A 90 29.98 -10.64 0.47
N SER A 91 29.05 -11.37 -0.16
CA SER A 91 29.34 -12.53 -1.01
C SER A 91 30.38 -12.22 -2.10
N ASP A 92 31.19 -13.23 -2.43
CA ASP A 92 32.10 -13.17 -3.59
C ASP A 92 31.40 -13.71 -4.84
N ASP A 93 30.34 -13.02 -5.26
CA ASP A 93 29.48 -13.40 -6.38
C ASP A 93 29.86 -12.72 -7.70
N GLY A 94 30.87 -11.84 -7.67
CA GLY A 94 31.34 -11.08 -8.82
C GLY A 94 30.48 -9.85 -9.17
N TYR A 95 29.41 -9.56 -8.43
CA TYR A 95 28.55 -8.39 -8.68
C TYR A 95 29.13 -7.08 -8.14
N TYR A 96 30.03 -7.16 -7.16
CA TYR A 96 30.58 -6.00 -6.46
C TYR A 96 32.09 -5.90 -6.64
N SER A 97 32.58 -4.68 -6.91
CA SER A 97 34.02 -4.41 -6.95
C SER A 97 34.67 -4.70 -5.59
N ARG A 98 35.97 -5.02 -5.57
CA ARG A 98 36.72 -5.22 -4.32
C ARG A 98 36.59 -4.02 -3.37
N THR A 99 36.56 -2.81 -3.92
CA THR A 99 36.36 -1.56 -3.16
C THR A 99 34.97 -1.49 -2.55
N ALA A 100 33.92 -1.82 -3.31
CA ALA A 100 32.54 -1.85 -2.80
C ALA A 100 32.37 -2.90 -1.70
N ARG A 101 32.94 -4.10 -1.88
CA ARG A 101 32.92 -5.18 -0.88
C ARG A 101 33.64 -4.76 0.40
N ARG A 102 34.85 -4.19 0.29
CA ARG A 102 35.60 -3.68 1.46
C ARG A 102 34.84 -2.59 2.21
N LYS A 103 34.16 -1.68 1.51
CA LYS A 103 33.34 -0.63 2.13
C LYS A 103 32.11 -1.21 2.85
N ALA A 104 31.48 -2.24 2.27
CA ALA A 104 30.30 -2.88 2.84
C ALA A 104 30.62 -3.89 3.95
N SER A 105 31.83 -4.46 4.00
CA SER A 105 32.27 -5.32 5.11
C SER A 105 32.47 -4.54 6.40
N GLY A 106 32.07 -5.12 7.53
CA GLY A 106 32.29 -4.53 8.86
C GLY A 106 31.10 -4.69 9.80
N THR A 107 31.25 -4.12 11.00
CA THR A 107 30.19 -4.09 12.01
C THR A 107 28.98 -3.30 11.51
N TYR A 108 27.80 -3.81 11.81
CA TYR A 108 26.51 -3.15 11.65
C TYR A 108 25.60 -3.51 12.83
N TYR A 109 24.51 -2.76 13.00
CA TYR A 109 23.52 -3.02 14.03
C TYR A 109 22.18 -3.34 13.36
N SER A 110 21.54 -4.43 13.76
CA SER A 110 20.15 -4.70 13.40
C SER A 110 19.23 -4.39 14.56
N THR A 111 18.01 -4.00 14.23
CA THR A 111 16.98 -3.68 15.20
C THR A 111 16.44 -4.94 15.86
N ARG A 112 16.30 -4.94 17.19
CA ARG A 112 15.48 -5.88 17.95
C ARG A 112 14.20 -5.14 18.36
N PRO A 113 13.05 -5.42 17.72
CA PRO A 113 11.82 -4.69 17.99
C PRO A 113 11.37 -4.92 19.42
N ALA A 114 10.86 -3.87 20.07
CA ALA A 114 10.25 -4.03 21.37
C ALA A 114 8.98 -4.87 21.29
N ARG A 115 8.67 -5.60 22.36
CA ARG A 115 7.41 -6.33 22.51
C ARG A 115 6.29 -5.34 22.81
N ILE A 116 5.26 -5.32 21.98
CA ILE A 116 4.15 -4.38 22.09
C ILE A 116 2.84 -5.01 22.53
N ALA A 117 2.73 -6.35 22.57
CA ALA A 117 1.48 -7.04 22.91
C ALA A 117 0.86 -6.54 24.23
N ALA A 118 1.66 -6.20 25.25
CA ALA A 118 1.18 -5.81 26.57
C ALA A 118 1.48 -4.34 26.94
N ILE A 119 1.82 -3.46 25.99
CA ILE A 119 2.18 -2.08 26.34
C ILE A 119 0.97 -1.32 26.91
N GLY A 120 1.22 -0.51 27.94
CA GLY A 120 0.29 0.54 28.35
C GLY A 120 0.53 1.77 27.49
N LEU A 121 -0.52 2.29 26.85
CA LEU A 121 -0.42 3.47 26.00
C LEU A 121 -1.05 4.68 26.73
N THR A 122 -0.24 5.68 27.04
CA THR A 122 -0.71 6.96 27.56
C THR A 122 -0.66 8.00 26.45
N ILE A 123 -1.84 8.40 25.97
CA ILE A 123 -1.98 9.37 24.89
C ILE A 123 -2.21 10.76 25.52
N PRO A 124 -1.37 11.77 25.20
CA PRO A 124 -1.61 13.16 25.60
C PRO A 124 -3.00 13.66 25.18
N SER A 125 -3.61 14.53 25.97
CA SER A 125 -5.02 14.91 25.79
C SER A 125 -5.32 15.62 24.47
N ASP A 126 -4.39 16.43 23.99
CA ASP A 126 -4.49 17.09 22.68
C ASP A 126 -4.46 16.07 21.54
N LEU A 127 -3.50 15.13 21.59
CA LEU A 127 -3.40 14.06 20.61
C LEU A 127 -4.61 13.11 20.65
N ALA A 128 -5.13 12.84 21.84
CA ALA A 128 -6.35 12.04 22.01
C ALA A 128 -7.58 12.72 21.37
N ALA A 129 -7.72 14.05 21.52
CA ALA A 129 -8.77 14.81 20.87
C ALA A 129 -8.64 14.78 19.33
N ASP A 130 -7.44 14.97 18.81
CA ASP A 130 -7.16 14.91 17.37
C ASP A 130 -7.46 13.52 16.77
N LEU A 131 -7.14 12.45 17.51
CA LEU A 131 -7.44 11.07 17.10
C LEU A 131 -8.95 10.80 17.13
N ASP A 132 -9.67 11.30 18.13
CA ASP A 132 -11.12 11.16 18.24
C ASP A 132 -11.83 11.89 17.09
N GLU A 133 -11.46 13.14 16.80
CA GLU A 133 -12.02 13.90 15.68
C GLU A 133 -11.78 13.17 14.34
N ALA A 134 -10.55 12.70 14.10
CA ALA A 134 -10.21 11.96 12.89
C ALA A 134 -11.01 10.64 12.78
N THR A 135 -11.23 9.96 13.90
CA THR A 135 -12.04 8.74 13.98
C THR A 135 -13.50 9.04 13.62
N GLN A 136 -14.09 10.11 14.16
CA GLN A 136 -15.46 10.53 13.85
C GLN A 136 -15.62 10.90 12.37
N GLN A 137 -14.63 11.55 11.77
CA GLN A 137 -14.65 11.90 10.34
C GLN A 137 -14.65 10.65 9.44
N LEU A 138 -13.89 9.60 9.79
CA LEU A 138 -13.95 8.33 9.06
C LEU A 138 -15.31 7.65 9.15
N VAL A 139 -15.94 7.69 10.34
CA VAL A 139 -17.31 7.17 10.53
C VAL A 139 -18.33 7.95 9.71
N ALA A 140 -18.21 9.28 9.68
CA ALA A 140 -19.08 10.15 8.87
C ALA A 140 -18.92 9.86 7.37
N PHE A 141 -17.68 9.66 6.90
CA PHE A 141 -17.39 9.24 5.53
C PHE A 141 -18.07 7.91 5.18
N ASP A 142 -17.92 6.88 6.02
CA ASP A 142 -18.52 5.57 5.79
C ASP A 142 -20.06 5.64 5.79
N SER A 143 -20.64 6.41 6.73
CA SER A 143 -22.08 6.63 6.83
C SER A 143 -22.63 7.36 5.61
N ARG A 144 -21.95 8.41 5.13
CA ARG A 144 -22.36 9.14 3.93
C ARG A 144 -22.31 8.26 2.68
N ALA A 145 -21.31 7.38 2.59
CA ALA A 145 -21.27 6.39 1.54
C ALA A 145 -22.49 5.45 1.62
N ALA A 146 -22.78 4.91 2.81
CA ALA A 146 -23.92 4.02 3.02
C ALA A 146 -25.25 4.70 2.64
N GLU A 147 -25.46 5.96 3.01
CA GLU A 147 -26.67 6.74 2.69
C GLU A 147 -26.87 6.95 1.19
N ARG A 148 -25.82 7.41 0.48
CA ARG A 148 -25.90 7.73 -0.95
C ARG A 148 -26.32 6.54 -1.80
N PHE A 149 -25.94 5.32 -1.40
CA PHE A 149 -26.27 4.11 -2.18
C PHE A 149 -27.50 3.38 -1.67
N SER A 150 -27.81 3.45 -0.37
CA SER A 150 -29.06 2.92 0.18
C SER A 150 -30.27 3.70 -0.35
N ALA A 151 -30.19 5.03 -0.45
CA ALA A 151 -31.30 5.88 -0.89
C ALA A 151 -31.71 5.69 -2.36
N GLY A 152 -30.79 5.20 -3.21
CA GLY A 152 -31.03 5.01 -4.65
C GLY A 152 -31.42 3.59 -5.07
N GLY A 153 -31.56 2.65 -4.14
CA GLY A 153 -31.71 1.21 -4.47
C GLY A 153 -30.49 0.65 -5.22
N ARG A 154 -29.32 1.29 -5.06
CA ARG A 154 -28.08 0.97 -5.77
C ARG A 154 -27.19 0.07 -4.92
N THR A 155 -26.41 -0.77 -5.58
CA THR A 155 -25.40 -1.60 -4.91
C THR A 155 -24.21 -0.76 -4.47
N LEU A 156 -23.76 -0.90 -3.23
CA LEU A 156 -22.52 -0.29 -2.71
C LEU A 156 -21.25 -0.80 -3.41
N GLY A 157 -21.30 -2.00 -3.98
CA GLY A 157 -20.15 -2.72 -4.53
C GLY A 157 -19.28 -1.92 -5.51
N PRO A 158 -19.86 -1.33 -6.58
CA PRO A 158 -19.09 -0.61 -7.59
C PRO A 158 -18.17 0.49 -7.06
N LEU A 159 -18.60 1.25 -6.06
CA LEU A 159 -17.82 2.37 -5.53
C LEU A 159 -16.84 1.96 -4.45
N SER A 160 -17.19 0.93 -3.68
CA SER A 160 -16.23 0.27 -2.79
C SER A 160 -15.00 -0.19 -3.58
N ALA A 161 -15.21 -0.79 -4.75
CA ALA A 161 -14.13 -1.21 -5.64
C ALA A 161 -13.34 -0.03 -6.24
N VAL A 162 -13.99 1.10 -6.58
CA VAL A 162 -13.27 2.30 -7.03
C VAL A 162 -12.38 2.87 -5.92
N LEU A 163 -12.92 3.08 -4.73
CA LEU A 163 -12.17 3.60 -3.59
C LEU A 163 -11.02 2.68 -3.19
N LEU A 164 -11.24 1.36 -3.22
CA LEU A 164 -10.20 0.37 -2.98
C LEU A 164 -9.08 0.44 -4.02
N ARG A 165 -9.39 0.66 -5.31
CA ARG A 165 -8.36 0.85 -6.35
C ARG A 165 -7.63 2.18 -6.21
N THR A 166 -8.33 3.24 -5.80
CA THR A 166 -7.74 4.55 -5.48
C THR A 166 -6.75 4.41 -4.32
N GLU A 167 -7.15 3.78 -3.23
CA GLU A 167 -6.30 3.46 -2.09
C GLU A 167 -5.10 2.61 -2.51
N SER A 168 -5.32 1.58 -3.33
CA SER A 168 -4.24 0.71 -3.82
C SER A 168 -3.24 1.45 -4.70
N THR A 169 -3.71 2.43 -5.48
CA THR A 169 -2.87 3.29 -6.33
C THR A 169 -2.05 4.26 -5.49
N SER A 170 -2.66 4.92 -4.50
CA SER A 170 -1.95 5.82 -3.57
C SER A 170 -0.92 5.05 -2.73
N SER A 171 -1.31 3.90 -2.19
CA SER A 171 -0.43 3.00 -1.46
C SER A 171 0.76 2.55 -2.31
N SER A 172 0.56 2.18 -3.57
CA SER A 172 1.67 1.79 -4.44
C SER A 172 2.56 2.98 -4.82
N ARG A 173 2.01 4.19 -4.90
CA ARG A 173 2.77 5.41 -5.24
C ARG A 173 3.78 5.80 -4.17
N ILE A 174 3.49 5.52 -2.89
CA ILE A 174 4.47 5.69 -1.79
C ILE A 174 5.72 4.85 -2.06
N GLU A 175 5.58 3.70 -2.73
CA GLU A 175 6.69 2.83 -3.16
C GLU A 175 7.24 3.20 -4.57
N ASN A 176 6.98 4.43 -5.05
CA ASN A 176 7.35 4.91 -6.38
C ASN A 176 6.74 4.13 -7.56
N LEU A 177 5.65 3.39 -7.34
CA LEU A 177 4.92 2.70 -8.40
C LEU A 177 3.76 3.58 -8.89
N THR A 178 3.89 4.12 -10.11
CA THR A 178 2.89 5.01 -10.71
C THR A 178 2.15 4.37 -11.88
N VAL A 179 0.82 4.51 -11.86
CA VAL A 179 -0.11 4.03 -12.89
C VAL A 179 -1.31 4.97 -12.92
N GLY A 180 -1.73 5.43 -14.11
CA GLY A 180 -2.95 6.21 -14.28
C GLY A 180 -4.21 5.34 -14.30
N ALA A 181 -5.37 5.92 -13.95
CA ALA A 181 -6.63 5.18 -13.76
C ALA A 181 -7.03 4.38 -15.01
N ARG A 182 -6.93 4.99 -16.19
CA ARG A 182 -7.22 4.34 -17.48
C ARG A 182 -6.34 3.11 -17.75
N ARG A 183 -5.04 3.18 -17.46
CA ARG A 183 -4.12 2.05 -17.66
C ARG A 183 -4.43 0.92 -16.68
N LEU A 184 -4.66 1.25 -15.40
CA LEU A 184 -5.02 0.27 -14.37
C LEU A 184 -6.33 -0.46 -14.70
N ALA A 185 -7.35 0.28 -15.11
CA ALA A 185 -8.63 -0.29 -15.52
C ALA A 185 -8.49 -1.22 -16.72
N ARG A 186 -7.66 -0.86 -17.72
CA ARG A 186 -7.39 -1.72 -18.89
C ARG A 186 -6.65 -3.00 -18.53
N GLU A 187 -5.62 -2.92 -17.70
CA GLU A 187 -4.88 -4.11 -17.27
C GLU A 187 -5.73 -5.07 -16.42
N SER A 188 -6.74 -4.55 -15.73
CA SER A 188 -7.72 -5.36 -15.01
C SER A 188 -8.63 -6.18 -15.95
N LEU A 189 -8.76 -5.82 -17.24
CA LEU A 189 -9.57 -6.55 -18.23
C LEU A 189 -8.83 -7.72 -18.87
N ASP A 190 -7.61 -7.46 -19.34
CA ASP A 190 -6.87 -8.35 -20.24
C ASP A 190 -5.95 -9.33 -19.49
N GLY A 191 -5.85 -9.20 -18.16
CA GLY A 191 -4.83 -9.85 -17.36
C GLY A 191 -3.50 -9.12 -17.51
N SER A 192 -2.83 -8.84 -16.39
CA SER A 192 -1.64 -8.00 -16.42
C SER A 192 -0.48 -8.64 -17.19
N GLN A 193 0.19 -7.83 -18.01
CA GLN A 193 1.35 -8.20 -18.83
C GLN A 193 2.69 -7.80 -18.17
N GLY A 194 2.69 -7.60 -16.84
CA GLY A 194 3.88 -7.19 -16.08
C GLY A 194 4.05 -5.67 -15.94
N GLY A 195 5.11 -5.26 -15.24
CA GLY A 195 5.41 -3.85 -14.94
C GLY A 195 4.59 -3.26 -13.79
N ASN A 196 4.66 -1.93 -13.60
CA ASN A 196 4.07 -1.24 -12.44
C ASN A 196 2.58 -1.52 -12.23
N ALA A 197 1.80 -1.62 -13.31
CA ALA A 197 0.36 -1.86 -13.20
C ALA A 197 0.01 -3.29 -12.79
N ALA A 198 0.84 -4.29 -13.11
CA ALA A 198 0.76 -5.61 -12.48
C ALA A 198 0.90 -5.54 -10.97
N LEU A 199 1.87 -4.76 -10.50
CA LEU A 199 2.18 -4.59 -9.08
C LEU A 199 1.05 -3.84 -8.35
N VAL A 200 0.44 -2.83 -8.99
CA VAL A 200 -0.73 -2.13 -8.44
C VAL A 200 -1.95 -3.05 -8.40
N VAL A 201 -2.19 -3.87 -9.44
CA VAL A 201 -3.26 -4.88 -9.43
C VAL A 201 -3.03 -5.93 -8.33
N GLY A 202 -1.77 -6.33 -8.10
CA GLY A 202 -1.40 -7.16 -6.94
C GLY A 202 -1.79 -6.49 -5.62
N ASN A 203 -1.57 -5.18 -5.49
CA ASN A 203 -1.95 -4.43 -4.30
C ASN A 203 -3.47 -4.36 -4.10
N VAL A 204 -4.24 -4.21 -5.18
CA VAL A 204 -5.71 -4.32 -5.14
C VAL A 204 -6.14 -5.67 -4.54
N ARG A 205 -5.55 -6.77 -5.00
CA ARG A 205 -5.84 -8.12 -4.49
C ARG A 205 -5.43 -8.29 -3.02
N ALA A 206 -4.31 -7.70 -2.62
CA ALA A 206 -3.87 -7.71 -1.22
C ALA A 206 -4.86 -6.96 -0.31
N MET A 207 -5.36 -5.80 -0.75
CA MET A 207 -6.39 -5.04 -0.05
C MET A 207 -7.72 -5.83 0.03
N GLU A 208 -8.17 -6.45 -1.07
CA GLU A 208 -9.35 -7.32 -1.06
C GLU A 208 -9.21 -8.47 -0.06
N THR A 209 -8.05 -9.14 -0.07
CA THR A 209 -7.72 -10.22 0.88
C THR A 209 -7.70 -9.71 2.32
N ALA A 210 -7.19 -8.50 2.55
CA ALA A 210 -7.15 -7.88 3.86
C ALA A 210 -8.56 -7.59 4.41
N LEU A 211 -9.46 -7.10 3.54
CA LEU A 211 -10.87 -6.87 3.91
C LEU A 211 -11.64 -8.18 4.15
N GLU A 212 -11.36 -9.23 3.39
CA GLU A 212 -11.95 -10.56 3.58
C GLU A 212 -11.62 -11.12 4.98
N PHE A 213 -10.36 -10.97 5.42
CA PHE A 213 -9.88 -11.47 6.70
C PHE A 213 -9.95 -10.46 7.86
N ALA A 214 -10.60 -9.32 7.66
CA ALA A 214 -10.65 -8.23 8.64
C ALA A 214 -11.10 -8.66 10.05
N ARG A 215 -12.02 -9.63 10.15
CA ARG A 215 -12.53 -10.16 11.44
C ARG A 215 -11.70 -11.29 12.05
N ASN A 216 -10.61 -11.70 11.41
CA ASN A 216 -9.75 -12.78 11.87
C ASN A 216 -8.31 -12.49 11.42
N LEU A 217 -7.70 -11.43 11.96
CA LEU A 217 -6.32 -11.10 11.64
C LEU A 217 -5.36 -11.98 12.43
N ASN A 218 -4.72 -12.91 11.72
CA ASN A 218 -3.68 -13.78 12.24
C ASN A 218 -2.50 -13.84 11.26
N GLU A 219 -1.40 -14.47 11.66
CA GLU A 219 -0.20 -14.58 10.83
C GLU A 219 -0.48 -15.18 9.44
N ALA A 220 -1.27 -16.26 9.38
CA ALA A 220 -1.58 -16.92 8.11
C ALA A 220 -2.32 -15.99 7.14
N ASN A 221 -3.20 -15.14 7.66
CA ASN A 221 -3.95 -14.18 6.85
C ASN A 221 -3.07 -13.00 6.40
N ILE A 222 -2.10 -12.56 7.20
CA ILE A 222 -1.09 -11.57 6.78
C ILE A 222 -0.21 -12.17 5.66
N LEU A 223 0.19 -13.44 5.79
CA LEU A 223 0.90 -14.16 4.72
C LEU A 223 0.03 -14.29 3.45
N ALA A 224 -1.28 -14.51 3.60
CA ALA A 224 -2.20 -14.56 2.47
C ALA A 224 -2.30 -13.19 1.75
N MET A 225 -2.34 -12.07 2.49
CA MET A 225 -2.28 -10.73 1.89
C MET A 225 -1.00 -10.54 1.07
N HIS A 226 0.15 -10.92 1.62
CA HIS A 226 1.43 -10.86 0.90
C HIS A 226 1.47 -11.80 -0.32
N SER A 227 0.86 -12.98 -0.22
CA SER A 227 0.70 -13.90 -1.35
C SER A 227 -0.15 -13.30 -2.46
N ALA A 228 -1.25 -12.62 -2.12
CA ALA A 228 -2.11 -11.95 -3.09
C ALA A 228 -1.39 -10.76 -3.77
N LEU A 229 -0.55 -10.05 -3.02
CA LEU A 229 0.27 -8.94 -3.50
C LEU A 229 1.26 -9.37 -4.59
N LEU A 230 2.06 -10.40 -4.31
CA LEU A 230 3.22 -10.75 -5.12
C LEU A 230 3.07 -12.05 -5.92
N GLY A 231 2.06 -12.88 -5.64
CA GLY A 231 1.88 -14.18 -6.28
C GLY A 231 1.61 -14.13 -7.78
N GLY A 232 1.15 -12.99 -8.29
CA GLY A 232 0.99 -12.73 -9.73
C GLY A 232 2.27 -12.29 -10.44
N SER A 233 3.37 -12.03 -9.71
CA SER A 233 4.66 -11.64 -10.29
C SER A 233 5.54 -12.86 -10.54
N ASP A 234 6.05 -13.00 -11.77
CA ASP A 234 7.01 -14.06 -12.09
C ASP A 234 8.32 -13.96 -11.29
N GLU A 235 8.71 -12.75 -10.88
CA GLU A 235 9.92 -12.50 -10.09
C GLU A 235 9.73 -12.93 -8.63
N TRP A 236 8.55 -12.70 -8.06
CA TRP A 236 8.32 -12.81 -6.62
C TRP A 236 7.48 -14.02 -6.20
N LYS A 237 6.82 -14.72 -7.13
CA LYS A 237 5.88 -15.81 -6.83
C LYS A 237 6.41 -16.89 -5.89
N ASP A 238 7.69 -17.24 -5.99
CA ASP A 238 8.31 -18.29 -5.17
C ASP A 238 8.52 -17.88 -3.70
N ARG A 239 8.52 -16.56 -3.44
CA ARG A 239 8.69 -15.94 -2.11
C ARG A 239 7.39 -15.31 -1.57
N ALA A 240 6.36 -15.24 -2.40
CA ALA A 240 5.06 -14.70 -2.02
C ALA A 240 4.45 -15.51 -0.85
N GLY A 241 3.88 -14.83 0.13
CA GLY A 241 3.27 -15.43 1.32
C GLY A 241 4.24 -16.13 2.28
N ARG A 242 5.53 -15.78 2.27
CA ARG A 242 6.53 -16.33 3.20
C ARG A 242 7.33 -15.21 3.84
N TYR A 243 7.68 -15.36 5.12
CA TYR A 243 8.67 -14.49 5.75
C TYR A 243 10.02 -14.61 5.07
N ARG A 244 10.79 -13.52 5.14
CA ARG A 244 12.14 -13.47 4.60
C ARG A 244 13.07 -14.44 5.32
N ASP A 245 14.01 -14.99 4.57
CA ASP A 245 15.10 -15.87 5.03
C ASP A 245 16.47 -15.16 5.00
N GLN A 246 16.49 -13.87 4.64
CA GLN A 246 17.67 -13.03 4.53
C GLN A 246 17.44 -11.66 5.20
N LEU A 247 18.55 -11.01 5.57
CA LEU A 247 18.53 -9.68 6.15
C LEU A 247 18.03 -8.65 5.13
N VAL A 248 17.24 -7.69 5.59
CA VAL A 248 16.75 -6.54 4.81
C VAL A 248 17.08 -5.25 5.55
N TRP A 249 17.32 -4.18 4.80
CA TRP A 249 17.64 -2.86 5.33
C TRP A 249 17.14 -1.77 4.40
N VAL A 250 16.90 -0.60 4.96
CA VAL A 250 16.49 0.62 4.27
C VAL A 250 17.73 1.51 4.14
N GLY A 251 18.18 1.80 2.92
CA GLY A 251 19.32 2.70 2.73
C GLY A 251 20.08 2.54 1.42
N VAL A 252 21.26 3.18 1.37
CA VAL A 252 21.90 3.62 0.11
C VAL A 252 22.66 2.54 -0.67
N SER A 253 23.04 1.42 -0.06
CA SER A 253 23.91 0.42 -0.69
C SER A 253 23.26 -0.96 -0.76
N SER A 254 23.27 -1.57 -1.94
CA SER A 254 22.88 -2.98 -2.11
C SER A 254 23.98 -3.96 -1.66
N ALA A 255 25.21 -3.48 -1.46
CA ALA A 255 26.35 -4.32 -1.10
C ALA A 255 26.37 -4.75 0.37
N GLY A 256 25.60 -4.08 1.25
CA GLY A 256 25.47 -4.44 2.65
C GLY A 256 24.76 -3.40 3.51
N PRO A 257 24.41 -3.74 4.76
CA PRO A 257 23.59 -2.94 5.66
C PRO A 257 24.32 -1.74 6.29
N ARG A 258 25.64 -1.60 6.08
CA ARG A 258 26.42 -0.51 6.66
C ARG A 258 26.00 0.83 6.05
N GLY A 259 25.62 1.78 6.92
CA GLY A 259 25.11 3.09 6.51
C GLY A 259 23.65 3.07 6.05
N ALA A 260 22.93 1.98 6.30
CA ALA A 260 21.47 1.97 6.19
C ALA A 260 20.85 2.88 7.26
N SER A 261 19.77 3.56 6.93
CA SER A 261 18.98 4.35 7.89
C SER A 261 18.22 3.45 8.86
N HIS A 262 17.84 2.25 8.41
CA HIS A 262 17.24 1.21 9.24
C HIS A 262 17.72 -0.16 8.80
N VAL A 263 18.07 -1.03 9.75
CA VAL A 263 18.38 -2.45 9.49
C VAL A 263 17.38 -3.28 10.26
N ALA A 264 16.51 -3.98 9.54
CA ALA A 264 15.44 -4.77 10.15
C ALA A 264 16.02 -5.93 11.01
N PRO A 265 15.18 -6.57 11.84
CA PRO A 265 15.61 -7.66 12.71
C PRO A 265 16.22 -8.84 11.96
N GLN A 266 16.91 -9.71 12.67
CA GLN A 266 17.43 -10.92 12.04
C GLN A 266 16.25 -11.80 11.57
N PRO A 267 16.39 -12.52 10.43
CA PRO A 267 15.27 -13.26 9.83
C PRO A 267 14.64 -14.30 10.76
N ASP A 268 15.44 -14.91 11.63
CA ASP A 268 15.00 -15.88 12.64
C ASP A 268 14.16 -15.27 13.77
N GLN A 269 14.24 -13.95 13.97
CA GLN A 269 13.43 -13.22 14.95
C GLN A 269 12.04 -12.84 14.41
N VAL A 270 11.85 -12.83 13.08
CA VAL A 270 10.62 -12.35 12.43
C VAL A 270 9.36 -13.09 12.90
N PRO A 271 9.31 -14.44 12.97
CA PRO A 271 8.10 -15.15 13.39
C PRO A 271 7.64 -14.73 14.79
N ASP A 272 8.57 -14.69 15.75
CA ASP A 272 8.27 -14.30 17.13
C ASP A 272 7.81 -12.84 17.24
N CYS A 273 8.40 -11.93 16.46
CA CYS A 273 7.97 -10.53 16.41
C CYS A 273 6.57 -10.37 15.79
N MET A 274 6.25 -11.14 14.75
CA MET A 274 4.94 -11.12 14.12
C MET A 274 3.86 -11.70 15.02
N ALA A 275 4.15 -12.75 15.79
CA ALA A 275 3.25 -13.28 16.81
C ALA A 275 2.87 -12.23 17.87
N ASP A 276 3.85 -11.44 18.33
CA ASP A 276 3.61 -10.34 19.26
C ASP A 276 2.79 -9.20 18.66
N LEU A 277 3.06 -8.85 17.40
CA LEU A 277 2.24 -7.87 16.67
C LEU A 277 0.80 -8.34 16.51
N VAL A 278 0.57 -9.61 16.17
CA VAL A 278 -0.79 -10.18 16.06
C VAL A 278 -1.51 -10.13 17.42
N ALA A 279 -0.81 -10.46 18.51
CA ALA A 279 -1.38 -10.32 19.86
C ALA A 279 -1.73 -8.86 20.21
N PHE A 280 -0.94 -7.89 19.75
CA PHE A 280 -1.27 -6.47 19.90
C PHE A 280 -2.50 -6.04 19.07
N ILE A 281 -2.66 -6.56 17.86
CA ILE A 281 -3.80 -6.26 16.97
C ILE A 281 -5.12 -6.78 17.56
N ASP A 282 -5.08 -7.92 18.25
CA ASP A 282 -6.26 -8.56 18.86
C ASP A 282 -6.79 -7.81 20.11
N ARG A 283 -6.06 -6.82 20.60
CA ARG A 283 -6.50 -6.00 21.74
C ARG A 283 -7.68 -5.10 21.39
N ASP A 284 -8.61 -4.95 22.34
CA ASP A 284 -9.81 -4.11 22.21
C ASP A 284 -9.87 -2.97 23.23
N ASP A 285 -8.76 -2.67 23.91
CA ASP A 285 -8.64 -1.65 24.96
C ASP A 285 -8.02 -0.32 24.49
N LEU A 286 -7.76 -0.16 23.19
CA LEU A 286 -7.09 1.00 22.61
C LEU A 286 -7.98 1.74 21.60
N PRO A 287 -7.84 3.08 21.45
CA PRO A 287 -8.47 3.80 20.35
C PRO A 287 -8.05 3.21 19.00
N ILE A 288 -9.02 2.87 18.15
CA ILE A 288 -8.79 2.09 16.92
C ILE A 288 -7.74 2.74 16.02
N LEU A 289 -7.84 4.05 15.79
CA LEU A 289 -6.90 4.76 14.91
C LEU A 289 -5.48 4.78 15.49
N ALA A 290 -5.34 4.92 16.81
CA ALA A 290 -4.05 4.85 17.48
C ALA A 290 -3.43 3.46 17.39
N GLN A 291 -4.24 2.42 17.61
CA GLN A 291 -3.82 1.03 17.49
C GLN A 291 -3.37 0.71 16.05
N CYS A 292 -4.09 1.20 15.04
CA CYS A 292 -3.71 1.04 13.64
C CYS A 292 -2.34 1.69 13.34
N ALA A 293 -2.10 2.91 13.84
CA ALA A 293 -0.82 3.61 13.65
C ALA A 293 0.35 2.86 14.28
N ILE A 294 0.19 2.39 15.53
CA ILE A 294 1.23 1.65 16.25
C ILE A 294 1.47 0.27 15.61
N ALA A 295 0.41 -0.45 15.25
CA ALA A 295 0.53 -1.74 14.58
C ALA A 295 1.25 -1.60 13.24
N HIS A 296 0.94 -0.55 12.49
CA HIS A 296 1.61 -0.24 11.24
C HIS A 296 3.10 0.10 11.44
N ALA A 297 3.43 0.98 12.38
CA ALA A 297 4.82 1.34 12.68
C ALA A 297 5.66 0.13 13.14
N GLN A 298 5.06 -0.74 13.94
CA GLN A 298 5.68 -1.98 14.37
C GLN A 298 5.88 -2.95 13.20
N PHE A 299 4.86 -3.14 12.35
CA PHE A 299 4.97 -3.97 11.16
C PHE A 299 6.12 -3.50 10.23
N GLU A 300 6.20 -2.20 9.97
CA GLU A 300 7.28 -1.60 9.17
C GLU A 300 8.65 -1.73 9.83
N THR A 301 8.71 -1.75 11.17
CA THR A 301 9.93 -1.98 11.94
C THR A 301 10.40 -3.43 11.86
N ILE A 302 9.49 -4.39 11.95
CA ILE A 302 9.76 -5.83 11.80
C ILE A 302 10.20 -6.15 10.36
N HIS A 303 9.56 -5.50 9.38
CA HIS A 303 9.84 -5.65 7.95
C HIS A 303 9.89 -7.13 7.51
N PRO A 304 8.80 -7.89 7.68
CA PRO A 304 8.82 -9.36 7.66
C PRO A 304 9.05 -10.00 6.28
N PHE A 305 8.94 -9.24 5.20
CA PHE A 305 9.03 -9.72 3.82
C PHE A 305 10.25 -9.18 3.08
N ILE A 306 10.61 -9.84 1.98
CA ILE A 306 11.69 -9.41 1.08
C ILE A 306 11.32 -8.16 0.29
N ASP A 307 10.04 -8.05 -0.09
CA ASP A 307 9.46 -6.91 -0.77
C ASP A 307 7.99 -6.76 -0.36
N GLY A 308 7.40 -5.60 -0.61
CA GLY A 308 5.95 -5.40 -0.42
C GLY A 308 5.53 -5.09 1.02
N ASN A 309 6.47 -4.89 1.95
CA ASN A 309 6.19 -4.56 3.34
C ASN A 309 5.25 -3.35 3.45
N GLY A 310 5.61 -2.19 2.89
CA GLY A 310 4.76 -0.99 2.92
C GLY A 310 3.32 -1.23 2.45
N ARG A 311 3.15 -1.99 1.36
CA ARG A 311 1.82 -2.30 0.79
C ARG A 311 1.00 -3.23 1.68
N VAL A 312 1.61 -4.28 2.24
CA VAL A 312 0.95 -5.17 3.20
C VAL A 312 0.66 -4.45 4.51
N GLY A 313 1.60 -3.63 5.00
CA GLY A 313 1.43 -2.82 6.20
C GLY A 313 0.26 -1.85 6.07
N ARG A 314 0.06 -1.24 4.90
CA ARG A 314 -1.10 -0.38 4.64
C ARG A 314 -2.40 -1.17 4.44
N ALA A 315 -2.35 -2.36 3.84
CA ALA A 315 -3.50 -3.26 3.77
C ALA A 315 -3.97 -3.71 5.16
N LEU A 316 -3.02 -3.94 6.08
CA LEU A 316 -3.31 -4.30 7.47
C LEU A 316 -4.09 -3.20 8.20
N ILE A 317 -3.80 -1.92 7.94
CA ILE A 317 -4.59 -0.79 8.48
C ILE A 317 -6.06 -0.96 8.12
N HIS A 318 -6.38 -1.16 6.84
CA HIS A 318 -7.76 -1.28 6.37
C HIS A 318 -8.46 -2.52 6.91
N ALA A 319 -7.74 -3.62 7.08
CA ALA A 319 -8.28 -4.81 7.74
C ALA A 319 -8.64 -4.52 9.20
N MET A 320 -7.80 -3.79 9.94
CA MET A 320 -8.09 -3.40 11.32
C MET A 320 -9.29 -2.44 11.41
N LEU A 321 -9.33 -1.40 10.55
CA LEU A 321 -10.46 -0.45 10.49
C LEU A 321 -11.79 -1.16 10.19
N ARG A 322 -11.79 -2.11 9.26
CA ARG A 322 -12.96 -2.94 8.92
C ARG A 322 -13.33 -3.90 10.05
N GLY A 323 -12.34 -4.60 10.59
CA GLY A 323 -12.51 -5.67 11.58
C GLY A 323 -13.08 -5.16 12.89
N LYS A 324 -12.65 -3.96 13.29
CA LYS A 324 -13.12 -3.26 14.49
C LYS A 324 -14.34 -2.37 14.24
N GLY A 325 -14.91 -2.41 13.03
CA GLY A 325 -16.20 -1.81 12.69
C GLY A 325 -16.18 -0.29 12.46
N LEU A 326 -15.01 0.33 12.28
CA LEU A 326 -14.92 1.77 12.04
C LEU A 326 -15.38 2.17 10.64
N THR A 327 -14.98 1.39 9.63
CA THR A 327 -15.38 1.59 8.22
C THR A 327 -15.98 0.30 7.65
N PRO A 328 -17.21 -0.07 8.04
CA PRO A 328 -17.83 -1.34 7.68
C PRO A 328 -18.36 -1.38 6.24
N THR A 329 -18.49 -0.25 5.53
CA THR A 329 -18.99 -0.22 4.14
C THR A 329 -17.94 0.17 3.09
N MET A 330 -17.03 1.10 3.40
CA MET A 330 -16.08 1.66 2.43
C MET A 330 -14.63 1.54 2.87
N THR A 331 -13.71 1.62 1.91
CA THR A 331 -12.27 1.69 2.17
C THR A 331 -11.86 3.16 2.07
N PRO A 332 -11.53 3.84 3.18
CA PRO A 332 -11.07 5.22 3.12
C PRO A 332 -9.72 5.30 2.39
N PRO A 333 -9.45 6.34 1.58
CA PRO A 333 -8.17 6.51 0.88
C PRO A 333 -7.05 7.01 1.82
N VAL A 334 -6.77 6.30 2.92
CA VAL A 334 -5.78 6.68 3.95
C VAL A 334 -4.38 6.88 3.37
N SER A 335 -3.98 6.05 2.40
CA SER A 335 -2.68 6.21 1.75
C SER A 335 -2.57 7.51 0.96
N ALA A 336 -3.69 8.10 0.51
CA ALA A 336 -3.67 9.41 -0.12
C ALA A 336 -3.25 10.51 0.86
N GLY A 337 -3.69 10.42 2.13
CA GLY A 337 -3.28 11.33 3.19
C GLY A 337 -1.83 11.14 3.63
N ILE A 338 -1.32 9.90 3.62
CA ILE A 338 0.11 9.62 3.90
C ILE A 338 0.99 10.18 2.77
N LEU A 339 0.55 10.03 1.52
CA LEU A 339 1.29 10.44 0.33
C LEU A 339 1.51 11.96 0.25
N HIS A 340 0.67 12.77 0.92
CA HIS A 340 0.83 14.22 1.01
C HIS A 340 2.18 14.63 1.62
N ASP A 341 2.68 13.88 2.61
CA ASP A 341 3.96 14.17 3.27
C ASP A 341 4.68 12.88 3.64
N THR A 342 5.29 12.27 2.62
CA THR A 342 6.03 11.01 2.79
C THR A 342 7.27 11.17 3.65
N GLU A 343 7.90 12.35 3.68
CA GLU A 343 9.08 12.62 4.49
C GLU A 343 8.73 12.57 5.97
N ARG A 344 7.71 13.34 6.38
CA ARG A 344 7.19 13.30 7.75
C ARG A 344 6.74 11.91 8.15
N TYR A 345 6.16 11.14 7.24
CA TYR A 345 5.78 9.75 7.50
C TYR A 345 6.99 8.84 7.80
N PHE A 346 8.08 8.94 7.02
CA PHE A 346 9.29 8.16 7.29
C PHE A 346 10.02 8.62 8.56
N ASP A 347 10.01 9.92 8.84
CA ASP A 347 10.54 10.47 10.10
C ASP A 347 9.73 9.98 11.30
N ALA A 348 8.40 9.90 11.18
CA ALA A 348 7.53 9.37 12.21
C ALA A 348 7.79 7.89 12.52
N LEU A 349 8.12 7.08 11.50
CA LEU A 349 8.57 5.69 11.71
C LEU A 349 9.90 5.62 12.46
N THR A 350 10.80 6.59 12.23
CA THR A 350 12.07 6.68 12.94
C THR A 350 11.85 7.07 14.41
N ALA A 351 11.04 8.10 14.67
CA ALA A 351 10.68 8.52 16.02
C ALA A 351 10.01 7.39 16.82
N TYR A 352 9.14 6.59 16.17
CA TYR A 352 8.53 5.42 16.80
C TYR A 352 9.58 4.41 17.28
N ARG A 353 10.59 4.13 16.45
CA ARG A 353 11.69 3.22 16.82
C ARG A 353 12.53 3.77 17.97
N GLU A 354 12.63 5.09 18.10
CA GLU A 354 13.32 5.78 19.19
C GLU A 354 12.47 5.93 20.47
N GLY A 355 11.22 5.44 20.45
CA GLY A 355 10.33 5.40 21.62
C GLY A 355 9.33 6.55 21.73
N ASP A 356 9.08 7.28 20.63
CA ASP A 356 8.02 8.29 20.55
C ASP A 356 7.01 7.97 19.43
N ALA A 357 5.81 7.57 19.83
CA ALA A 357 4.71 7.28 18.93
C ALA A 357 3.87 8.51 18.54
N ARG A 358 4.09 9.69 19.14
CA ARG A 358 3.28 10.89 18.81
C ARG A 358 3.33 11.20 17.31
N PRO A 359 4.50 11.27 16.65
CA PRO A 359 4.57 11.64 15.24
C PRO A 359 3.76 10.71 14.34
N ILE A 360 3.79 9.38 14.58
CA ILE A 360 3.04 8.44 13.73
C ILE A 360 1.54 8.51 14.00
N LEU A 361 1.14 8.77 15.25
CA LEU A 361 -0.26 9.00 15.62
C LEU A 361 -0.81 10.27 14.95
N GLU A 362 -0.03 11.36 14.93
CA GLU A 362 -0.38 12.60 14.23
C GLU A 362 -0.47 12.40 12.71
N CYS A 363 0.47 11.67 12.11
CA CYS A 363 0.43 11.30 10.69
C CYS A 363 -0.87 10.56 10.36
N PHE A 364 -1.26 9.57 11.17
CA PHE A 364 -2.48 8.79 10.95
C PHE A 364 -3.75 9.62 11.20
N SER A 365 -3.76 10.47 12.21
CA SER A 365 -4.85 11.41 12.47
C SER A 365 -5.06 12.35 11.27
N SER A 366 -3.99 12.96 10.76
CA SER A 366 -4.03 13.81 9.57
C SER A 366 -4.47 13.04 8.32
N ALA A 367 -3.89 11.85 8.10
CA ALA A 367 -4.22 11.02 6.94
C ALA A 367 -5.67 10.54 6.97
N ALA A 368 -6.22 10.23 8.14
CA ALA A 368 -7.63 9.86 8.32
C ALA A 368 -8.57 11.02 8.00
N ARG A 369 -8.30 12.24 8.50
CA ARG A 369 -9.08 13.43 8.15
C ARG A 369 -9.05 13.72 6.66
N TYR A 370 -7.85 13.69 6.06
CA TYR A 370 -7.67 13.86 4.63
C TYR A 370 -8.45 12.81 3.82
N ALA A 371 -8.38 11.55 4.24
CA ALA A 371 -9.07 10.45 3.58
C ALA A 371 -10.60 10.59 3.68
N ALA A 372 -11.12 10.97 4.85
CA ALA A 372 -12.54 11.21 5.05
C ALA A 372 -13.06 12.35 4.16
N HIS A 373 -12.33 13.47 4.11
CA HIS A 373 -12.71 14.63 3.30
C HIS A 373 -12.66 14.33 1.81
N THR A 374 -11.49 13.96 1.29
CA THR A 374 -11.28 13.74 -0.14
C THR A 374 -12.06 12.52 -0.65
N GLY A 375 -12.17 11.47 0.17
CA GLY A 375 -13.00 10.31 -0.14
C GLY A 375 -14.48 10.66 -0.26
N THR A 376 -15.00 11.55 0.60
CA THR A 376 -16.38 12.04 0.51
C THR A 376 -16.62 12.80 -0.78
N GLU A 377 -15.71 13.71 -1.17
CA GLU A 377 -15.81 14.45 -2.43
C GLU A 377 -15.81 13.52 -3.64
N LEU A 378 -14.96 12.48 -3.62
CA LEU A 378 -14.93 11.49 -4.69
C LEU A 378 -16.24 10.69 -4.77
N ILE A 379 -16.79 10.27 -3.62
CA ILE A 379 -18.09 9.58 -3.57
C ILE A 379 -19.20 10.47 -4.14
N ASP A 380 -19.26 11.74 -3.73
CA ASP A 380 -20.29 12.67 -4.19
C ASP A 380 -20.17 12.92 -5.70
N THR A 381 -18.93 13.06 -6.21
CA THR A 381 -18.65 13.23 -7.65
C THR A 381 -19.10 12.00 -8.45
N LEU A 382 -18.68 10.80 -8.03
CA LEU A 382 -19.03 9.56 -8.73
C LEU A 382 -20.54 9.25 -8.64
N SER A 383 -21.18 9.61 -7.52
CA SER A 383 -22.64 9.51 -7.38
C SER A 383 -23.36 10.40 -8.39
N ALA A 384 -22.93 11.66 -8.52
CA ALA A 384 -23.51 12.60 -9.47
C ALA A 384 -23.31 12.16 -10.93
N ILE A 385 -22.16 11.55 -11.26
CA ILE A 385 -21.94 10.95 -12.58
C ILE A 385 -22.92 9.81 -12.82
N LEU A 386 -23.06 8.89 -11.86
CA LEU A 386 -23.97 7.76 -11.97
C LEU A 386 -25.46 8.19 -12.06
N ASP A 387 -25.85 9.24 -11.37
CA ASP A 387 -27.18 9.85 -11.47
C ASP A 387 -27.45 10.39 -12.88
N ASP A 388 -26.54 11.21 -13.42
CA ASP A 388 -26.68 11.75 -14.78
C ASP A 388 -26.67 10.64 -15.84
N ASP A 389 -25.83 9.62 -15.68
CA ASP A 389 -25.78 8.48 -16.61
C ASP A 389 -27.06 7.63 -16.55
N ALA A 390 -27.68 7.50 -15.37
CA ALA A 390 -28.99 6.88 -15.22
C ALA A 390 -30.09 7.69 -15.93
N ASP A 391 -30.10 9.01 -15.77
CA ASP A 391 -31.05 9.91 -16.43
C ASP A 391 -30.92 9.86 -17.96
N ARG A 392 -29.68 9.86 -18.48
CA ARG A 392 -29.41 9.66 -19.91
C ARG A 392 -29.97 8.34 -20.43
N LEU A 393 -29.79 7.27 -19.66
CA LEU A 393 -30.30 5.95 -20.02
C LEU A 393 -31.83 5.89 -19.94
N HIS A 394 -32.46 6.62 -19.01
CA HIS A 394 -33.91 6.76 -18.88
C HIS A 394 -34.51 7.51 -20.09
N GLY A 395 -33.76 8.41 -20.71
CA GLY A 395 -34.17 9.11 -21.93
C GLY A 395 -34.31 8.22 -23.17
N LEU A 396 -33.84 6.97 -23.12
CA LEU A 396 -33.99 6.00 -24.21
C LEU A 396 -35.23 5.11 -24.03
N PRO A 397 -35.86 4.63 -25.12
CA PRO A 397 -37.02 3.72 -25.06
C PRO A 397 -36.60 2.29 -24.69
N LEU A 398 -36.07 2.11 -23.48
CA LEU A 398 -35.58 0.84 -22.95
C LEU A 398 -36.66 0.14 -22.11
N ARG A 399 -36.70 -1.19 -22.21
CA ARG A 399 -37.52 -2.01 -21.31
C ARG A 399 -36.96 -1.95 -19.89
N ARG A 400 -37.82 -2.11 -18.89
CA ARG A 400 -37.44 -2.13 -17.46
C ARG A 400 -36.34 -3.16 -17.13
N ASN A 401 -36.28 -4.26 -17.87
CA ASN A 401 -35.29 -5.33 -17.72
C ASN A 401 -34.16 -5.27 -18.76
N ALA A 402 -33.96 -4.12 -19.42
CA ALA A 402 -32.86 -3.95 -20.35
C ALA A 402 -31.51 -4.18 -19.65
N LEU A 403 -30.57 -4.83 -20.35
CA LEU A 403 -29.25 -5.14 -19.81
C LEU A 403 -28.43 -3.89 -19.50
N GLY A 404 -28.71 -2.76 -20.15
CA GLY A 404 -28.09 -1.47 -19.85
C GLY A 404 -28.27 -1.07 -18.38
N TRP A 405 -29.44 -1.30 -17.77
CA TRP A 405 -29.67 -1.02 -16.35
C TRP A 405 -28.79 -1.85 -15.41
N ARG A 406 -28.44 -3.07 -15.83
CA ARG A 406 -27.53 -3.95 -15.08
C ARG A 406 -26.07 -3.60 -15.31
N LEU A 407 -25.74 -3.06 -16.48
CA LEU A 407 -24.37 -2.68 -16.85
C LEU A 407 -23.96 -1.34 -16.26
N LEU A 408 -24.87 -0.37 -16.18
CA LEU A 408 -24.61 0.99 -15.72
C LEU A 408 -23.81 1.06 -14.40
N PRO A 409 -24.25 0.43 -13.29
CA PRO A 409 -23.47 0.47 -12.04
C PRO A 409 -22.08 -0.18 -12.17
N LEU A 410 -21.93 -1.19 -13.03
CA LEU A 410 -20.65 -1.88 -13.23
C LEU A 410 -19.64 -1.05 -14.03
N VAL A 411 -20.10 -0.06 -14.79
CA VAL A 411 -19.22 0.83 -15.55
C VAL A 411 -18.58 1.88 -14.62
N VAL A 412 -19.22 2.23 -13.51
CA VAL A 412 -18.55 3.04 -12.48
C VAL A 412 -17.43 2.24 -11.81
N GLU A 413 -17.70 0.97 -11.51
CA GLU A 413 -16.68 0.05 -10.97
C GLU A 413 -15.51 -0.14 -11.94
N GLN A 414 -15.83 -0.42 -13.19
CA GLN A 414 -14.89 -0.78 -14.22
C GLN A 414 -15.14 0.16 -15.41
N PRO A 415 -14.57 1.38 -15.38
CA PRO A 415 -14.86 2.44 -16.37
C PRO A 415 -14.27 2.17 -17.74
N VAL A 416 -13.54 1.07 -17.91
CA VAL A 416 -13.10 0.59 -19.21
C VAL A 416 -13.64 -0.81 -19.39
N VAL A 417 -14.42 -1.06 -20.43
CA VAL A 417 -15.07 -2.36 -20.68
C VAL A 417 -14.85 -2.86 -22.10
N ASN A 418 -14.88 -4.18 -22.27
CA ASN A 418 -14.97 -4.84 -23.56
C ASN A 418 -16.11 -5.88 -23.54
N VAL A 419 -16.54 -6.35 -24.72
CA VAL A 419 -17.65 -7.31 -24.82
C VAL A 419 -17.39 -8.61 -24.03
N PRO A 420 -16.19 -9.22 -24.07
CA PRO A 420 -15.89 -10.39 -23.24
C PRO A 420 -16.07 -10.16 -21.74
N TYR A 421 -15.61 -9.02 -21.22
CA TYR A 421 -15.78 -8.62 -19.83
C TYR A 421 -17.26 -8.50 -19.47
N VAL A 422 -18.03 -7.74 -20.25
CA VAL A 422 -19.47 -7.52 -20.02
C VAL A 422 -20.24 -8.84 -20.06
N ALA A 423 -19.93 -9.73 -21.00
CA ALA A 423 -20.54 -11.05 -21.09
C ALA A 423 -20.31 -11.87 -19.82
N ARG A 424 -19.07 -11.86 -19.29
CA ARG A 424 -18.70 -12.56 -18.06
C ARG A 424 -19.41 -12.00 -16.84
N VAL A 425 -19.34 -10.68 -16.60
CA VAL A 425 -19.92 -10.07 -15.37
C VAL A 425 -21.44 -10.07 -15.35
N LEU A 426 -22.09 -9.98 -16.52
CA LEU A 426 -23.55 -10.07 -16.60
C LEU A 426 -24.06 -11.51 -16.70
N GLY A 427 -23.19 -12.49 -16.96
CA GLY A 427 -23.56 -13.89 -17.17
C GLY A 427 -24.40 -14.10 -18.43
N VAL A 428 -24.06 -13.44 -19.54
CA VAL A 428 -24.85 -13.44 -20.79
C VAL A 428 -24.01 -13.76 -22.02
N SER A 429 -24.66 -14.09 -23.14
CA SER A 429 -23.97 -14.31 -24.41
C SER A 429 -23.28 -13.03 -24.93
N ALA A 430 -22.21 -13.18 -25.71
CA ALA A 430 -21.49 -12.06 -26.32
C ALA A 430 -22.41 -11.12 -27.11
N ALA A 431 -23.37 -11.65 -27.87
CA ALA A 431 -24.35 -10.85 -28.60
C ALA A 431 -25.24 -10.01 -27.66
N SER A 432 -25.57 -10.52 -26.47
CA SER A 432 -26.35 -9.81 -25.47
C SER A 432 -25.52 -8.74 -24.76
N ALA A 433 -24.25 -9.04 -24.49
CA ALA A 433 -23.28 -8.07 -23.97
C ALA A 433 -23.06 -6.91 -24.94
N THR A 434 -22.90 -7.18 -26.25
CA THR A 434 -22.84 -6.13 -27.28
C THR A 434 -24.08 -5.23 -27.23
N ARG A 435 -25.28 -5.80 -27.10
CA ARG A 435 -26.51 -4.99 -26.98
C ARG A 435 -26.52 -4.12 -25.72
N ALA A 436 -25.97 -4.60 -24.60
CA ALA A 436 -25.88 -3.81 -23.38
C ALA A 436 -24.90 -2.63 -23.54
N VAL A 437 -23.74 -2.88 -24.14
CA VAL A 437 -22.75 -1.84 -24.46
C VAL A 437 -23.33 -0.81 -25.42
N ASP A 438 -24.03 -1.25 -26.48
CA ASP A 438 -24.67 -0.35 -27.45
C ASP A 438 -25.74 0.54 -26.80
N GLN A 439 -26.45 0.05 -25.78
CA GLN A 439 -27.44 0.85 -25.03
C GLN A 439 -26.77 2.00 -24.29
N LEU A 440 -25.69 1.73 -23.56
CA LEU A 440 -24.92 2.77 -22.85
C LEU A 440 -24.22 3.70 -23.83
N GLN A 441 -23.71 3.19 -24.95
CA GLN A 441 -23.10 4.02 -25.99
C GLN A 441 -24.13 4.97 -26.64
N ARG A 442 -25.35 4.51 -26.92
CA ARG A 442 -26.43 5.36 -27.44
C ARG A 442 -26.88 6.42 -26.44
N ALA A 443 -26.81 6.12 -25.15
CA ALA A 443 -27.08 7.08 -24.09
C ALA A 443 -25.94 8.11 -23.90
N GLY A 444 -24.81 7.93 -24.59
CA GLY A 444 -23.64 8.80 -24.44
C GLY A 444 -22.91 8.62 -23.10
N VAL A 445 -23.11 7.47 -22.45
CA VAL A 445 -22.34 7.03 -21.28
C VAL A 445 -21.01 6.50 -21.83
N LEU A 446 -21.02 5.32 -22.43
CA LEU A 446 -19.81 4.71 -22.99
C LEU A 446 -19.35 5.34 -24.31
N VAL A 447 -18.06 5.63 -24.41
CA VAL A 447 -17.41 6.10 -25.65
C VAL A 447 -16.43 5.04 -26.14
N GLU A 448 -16.57 4.63 -27.41
CA GLU A 448 -15.58 3.75 -28.04
C GLU A 448 -14.27 4.50 -28.28
N VAL A 449 -13.16 3.88 -27.87
CA VAL A 449 -11.80 4.44 -28.01
C VAL A 449 -10.89 3.59 -28.89
N SER A 450 -11.28 2.36 -29.20
CA SER A 450 -10.54 1.48 -30.11
C SER A 450 -10.80 1.83 -31.58
N GLY A 451 -9.74 2.08 -32.37
CA GLY A 451 -9.85 2.36 -33.81
C GLY A 451 -9.93 1.12 -34.72
N GLY A 452 -10.04 -0.10 -34.16
CA GLY A 452 -9.94 -1.37 -34.90
C GLY A 452 -11.21 -2.24 -34.87
N LYS A 453 -11.37 -3.11 -35.88
CA LYS A 453 -12.53 -4.04 -36.00
C LYS A 453 -12.56 -5.18 -34.96
N ARG A 454 -11.46 -5.44 -34.26
CA ARG A 454 -11.32 -6.50 -33.23
C ARG A 454 -10.78 -5.89 -31.94
N GLY A 455 -11.20 -6.45 -30.80
CA GLY A 455 -10.78 -5.98 -29.48
C GLY A 455 -11.31 -4.58 -29.15
N ARG A 456 -12.58 -4.32 -29.47
CA ARG A 456 -13.19 -3.01 -29.19
C ARG A 456 -13.26 -2.76 -27.68
N VAL A 457 -12.93 -1.54 -27.29
CA VAL A 457 -12.92 -1.07 -25.90
C VAL A 457 -13.72 0.21 -25.81
N TRP A 458 -14.51 0.30 -24.74
CA TRP A 458 -15.33 1.45 -24.42
C TRP A 458 -14.94 1.99 -23.06
N GLU A 459 -14.98 3.31 -22.93
CA GLU A 459 -14.62 4.04 -21.72
C GLU A 459 -15.79 4.90 -21.26
N GLU A 460 -16.04 4.92 -19.95
CA GLU A 460 -16.79 5.99 -19.30
C GLU A 460 -15.81 7.10 -18.91
N ARG A 461 -15.74 8.13 -19.77
CA ARG A 461 -14.70 9.15 -19.66
C ARG A 461 -14.85 9.98 -18.40
N ARG A 462 -16.08 10.28 -17.97
CA ARG A 462 -16.31 11.16 -16.82
C ARG A 462 -15.82 10.53 -15.52
N VAL A 463 -16.01 9.22 -15.37
CA VAL A 463 -15.46 8.47 -14.23
C VAL A 463 -13.94 8.46 -14.28
N LEU A 464 -13.33 8.21 -15.45
CA LEU A 464 -11.87 8.25 -15.58
C LEU A 464 -11.29 9.63 -15.28
N ASP A 465 -11.92 10.69 -15.79
CA ASP A 465 -11.48 12.06 -15.60
C ASP A 465 -11.60 12.46 -14.12
N ALA A 466 -12.69 12.10 -13.43
CA ALA A 466 -12.84 12.30 -11.99
C ALA A 466 -11.75 11.59 -11.17
N LEU A 467 -11.36 10.37 -11.57
CA LEU A 467 -10.27 9.63 -10.91
C LEU A 467 -8.89 10.23 -11.20
N ASP A 468 -8.65 10.69 -12.42
CA ASP A 468 -7.41 11.37 -12.78
C ASP A 468 -7.31 12.72 -12.03
N GLU A 469 -8.39 13.52 -11.97
CA GLU A 469 -8.47 14.76 -11.19
C GLU A 469 -8.24 14.53 -9.69
N TYR A 470 -8.85 13.49 -9.12
CA TYR A 470 -8.59 13.10 -7.73
C TYR A 470 -7.11 12.75 -7.51
N ALA A 471 -6.52 11.99 -8.43
CA ALA A 471 -5.10 11.62 -8.37
C ALA A 471 -4.16 12.83 -8.54
N GLU A 472 -4.56 13.87 -9.28
CA GLU A 472 -3.87 15.16 -9.41
C GLU A 472 -3.96 16.00 -8.14
N MET A 473 -5.14 16.07 -7.52
CA MET A 473 -5.36 16.82 -6.29
C MET A 473 -4.42 16.35 -5.17
N ILE A 474 -4.23 15.03 -5.04
CA ILE A 474 -3.28 14.43 -4.09
C ILE A 474 -1.83 14.89 -4.34
N ARG A 475 -1.49 15.41 -5.54
CA ARG A 475 -0.12 15.86 -5.87
C ARG A 475 0.14 17.34 -5.64
N ARG A 476 -0.91 18.17 -5.59
CA ARG A 476 -0.79 19.63 -5.70
C ARG A 476 -0.81 20.37 -4.37
N GLN A 477 -1.01 19.66 -3.28
CA GLN A 477 -0.98 20.17 -1.91
C GLN A 477 0.12 19.44 -1.17
#